data_AF-A0A511WSV3-F1
#
_entry.id   AF-A0A511WSV3-F1
#
_cell.length_a   1.000
_cell.length_b   1.000
_cell.length_c   1.000
_cell.angle_alpha   90.00
_cell.angle_beta   90.00
_cell.angle_gamma   90.00
#
_symmetry.space_group_name_H-M   'P 1'
#
loop_
_entity.id
_entity.type
_entity.pdbx_description
1 polymer ?
#
loop_
_entity_poly.entity_id
_entity_poly.type
_entity_poly.pdbx_seq_one_letter_code
_entity_poly.pdbx_strand_id
1 'polypeptide(L)'
;MISCHAQLISIAQKEKDILLYIKREMDSSHPITKNERTGVHMHNIRSEILKEDLIRIHGIIPKKSMTLSYPNVPREYQSHFVRGYLDGEGCIYKDKYFINIVGGSKSFMMELMDVLRANDMESRLNTNPG
;
A
#
# COMPACT_ATOMS: atom_id res chain seq x y z
N MET A 1 -6.05 1.60 5.11
CA MET A 1 -6.65 2.78 5.77
C MET A 1 -6.46 2.66 7.27
N ILE A 2 -6.01 3.74 7.94
CA ILE A 2 -5.91 3.78 9.41
C ILE A 2 -7.06 4.62 9.95
N SER A 3 -7.79 4.10 10.93
CA SER A 3 -8.88 4.84 11.58
C SER A 3 -8.33 5.90 12.54
N CYS A 4 -8.89 7.11 12.50
CA CYS A 4 -8.55 8.17 13.45
C CYS A 4 -9.03 7.87 14.87
N HIS A 5 -10.22 7.28 15.03
CA HIS A 5 -10.85 7.05 16.34
C HIS A 5 -10.68 5.62 16.86
N ALA A 6 -10.47 4.65 15.98
CA ALA A 6 -10.26 3.26 16.38
C ALA A 6 -8.78 2.88 16.25
N GLN A 7 -8.29 1.99 17.13
CA GLN A 7 -6.99 1.31 16.99
C GLN A 7 -7.07 0.23 15.91
N LEU A 8 -7.48 0.62 14.71
CA LEU A 8 -7.84 -0.27 13.61
C LEU A 8 -7.07 0.09 12.36
N ILE A 9 -6.47 -0.95 11.78
CA ILE A 9 -5.89 -0.93 10.44
C ILE A 9 -6.78 -1.78 9.55
N SER A 10 -7.24 -1.18 8.47
CA SER A 10 -8.07 -1.84 7.47
C SER A 10 -7.30 -1.99 6.17
N ILE A 11 -7.09 -3.22 5.74
CA ILE A 11 -6.52 -3.57 4.44
C ILE A 11 -7.67 -4.03 3.56
N ALA A 12 -7.84 -3.40 2.41
CA ALA A 12 -8.94 -3.68 1.50
C ALA A 12 -8.38 -4.15 0.16
N GLN A 13 -8.91 -5.25 -0.36
CA GLN A 13 -8.48 -5.83 -1.63
C GLN A 13 -9.67 -6.46 -2.38
N LYS A 14 -9.61 -6.46 -3.71
CA LYS A 14 -10.61 -7.18 -4.52
C LYS A 14 -10.33 -8.68 -4.47
N GLU A 15 -9.09 -9.09 -4.75
CA GLU A 15 -8.67 -10.48 -4.56
C GLU A 15 -8.49 -10.82 -3.08
N LYS A 16 -9.17 -11.88 -2.64
CA LYS A 16 -9.14 -12.35 -1.24
C LYS A 16 -7.79 -12.98 -0.88
N ASP A 17 -7.07 -13.53 -1.85
CA ASP A 17 -5.86 -14.33 -1.61
C ASP A 17 -4.73 -13.51 -0.97
N ILE A 18 -4.55 -12.26 -1.40
CA ILE A 18 -3.59 -11.33 -0.81
C ILE A 18 -3.89 -11.13 0.69
N LEU A 19 -5.17 -10.99 1.05
CA LEU A 19 -5.57 -10.83 2.45
C LEU A 19 -5.36 -12.13 3.26
N LEU A 20 -5.50 -13.30 2.63
CA LEU A 20 -5.22 -14.59 3.27
C LEU A 20 -3.72 -14.76 3.54
N TYR A 21 -2.85 -14.36 2.61
CA TYR A 21 -1.41 -14.32 2.83
C TYR A 21 -1.05 -13.38 3.98
N ILE A 22 -1.54 -12.14 3.96
CA ILE A 22 -1.29 -11.16 5.03
C ILE A 22 -1.77 -11.72 6.38
N LYS A 23 -2.98 -12.29 6.43
CA LYS A 23 -3.54 -12.89 7.66
C LYS A 23 -2.63 -13.98 8.22
N ARG A 24 -2.03 -14.81 7.35
CA ARG A 24 -1.11 -15.90 7.72
C ARG A 24 0.22 -15.36 8.22
N GLU A 25 0.84 -14.43 7.49
CA GLU A 25 2.13 -13.84 7.86
C GLU A 25 2.06 -13.05 9.17
N MET A 26 0.89 -12.45 9.46
CA MET A 26 0.66 -11.70 10.70
C MET A 26 0.18 -12.57 11.87
N ASP A 27 0.01 -13.88 11.68
CA ASP A 27 -0.62 -14.81 12.63
C ASP A 27 -1.93 -14.24 13.23
N SER A 28 -2.72 -13.57 12.39
CA SER A 28 -3.89 -12.82 12.82
C SER A 28 -5.10 -13.74 12.91
N SER A 29 -5.81 -13.75 14.04
CA SER A 29 -7.09 -14.45 14.18
C SER A 29 -8.27 -13.67 13.59
N HIS A 30 -8.11 -12.38 13.28
CA HIS A 30 -9.18 -11.51 12.79
C HIS A 30 -9.80 -12.01 11.47
N PRO A 31 -11.13 -11.94 11.28
CA PRO A 31 -11.77 -12.41 10.07
C PRO A 31 -11.48 -11.50 8.85
N ILE A 32 -11.62 -12.06 7.65
CA ILE A 32 -11.70 -11.30 6.41
C ILE A 32 -13.18 -11.18 6.05
N THR A 33 -13.69 -9.96 5.97
CA THR A 33 -15.08 -9.67 5.62
C THR A 33 -15.18 -9.28 4.14
N LYS A 34 -16.38 -9.39 3.55
CA LYS A 34 -16.65 -8.93 2.18
C LYS A 34 -17.75 -7.89 2.23
N ASN A 35 -17.56 -6.79 1.50
CA ASN A 35 -18.62 -5.82 1.28
C ASN A 35 -19.46 -6.30 0.08
N GLU A 36 -20.69 -6.77 0.32
CA GLU A 36 -21.55 -7.31 -0.74
C GLU A 36 -21.89 -6.29 -1.83
N ARG A 37 -21.92 -4.99 -1.50
CA ARG A 37 -22.23 -3.93 -2.48
C ARG A 37 -21.07 -3.66 -3.43
N THR A 38 -19.83 -3.69 -2.95
CA THR A 38 -18.65 -3.33 -3.75
C THR A 38 -17.83 -4.53 -4.20
N GLY A 39 -18.11 -5.72 -3.65
CA GLY A 39 -17.32 -6.93 -3.85
C GLY A 39 -15.94 -6.92 -3.19
N VAL A 40 -15.59 -5.85 -2.47
CA VAL A 40 -14.27 -5.66 -1.87
C VAL A 40 -14.16 -6.45 -0.57
N HIS A 41 -13.07 -7.20 -0.42
CA HIS A 41 -12.71 -7.88 0.81
C HIS A 41 -11.93 -6.94 1.73
N MET A 42 -12.13 -7.08 3.04
CA MET A 42 -11.46 -6.26 4.05
C MET A 42 -10.92 -7.14 5.17
N HIS A 43 -9.66 -6.93 5.51
CA HIS A 43 -9.04 -7.47 6.72
C HIS A 43 -8.84 -6.34 7.71
N ASN A 44 -9.56 -6.43 8.83
CA ASN A 44 -9.60 -5.41 9.87
C ASN A 44 -8.81 -5.92 11.08
N ILE A 45 -7.64 -5.33 11.31
CA ILE A 45 -6.71 -5.72 12.36
C ILE A 45 -6.77 -4.68 13.47
N ARG A 46 -7.11 -5.11 14.68
CA ARG A 46 -7.07 -4.27 15.87
C ARG A 46 -5.71 -4.45 16.54
N SER A 47 -4.83 -3.46 16.39
CA SER A 47 -3.52 -3.45 17.02
C SER A 47 -3.10 -2.00 17.26
N GLU A 48 -2.92 -1.66 18.54
CA GLU A 48 -2.43 -0.35 18.96
C GLU A 48 -0.99 -0.15 18.53
N ILE A 49 -0.14 -1.15 18.80
CA ILE A 49 1.29 -1.12 18.46
C ILE A 49 1.47 -0.91 16.95
N LEU A 50 0.80 -1.71 16.12
CA LEU A 50 0.95 -1.60 14.68
C LEU A 50 0.45 -0.24 14.16
N LYS A 51 -0.63 0.30 14.72
CA LYS A 51 -1.13 1.62 14.33
C LYS A 51 -0.12 2.70 14.70
N GLU A 52 0.41 2.63 15.91
CA GLU A 52 1.35 3.62 16.42
C GLU A 52 2.67 3.60 15.64
N ASP A 53 3.17 2.41 15.31
CA ASP A 53 4.38 2.23 14.50
C ASP A 53 4.20 2.78 13.08
N LEU A 54 3.07 2.47 12.43
CA LEU A 54 2.77 3.02 11.09
C LEU A 54 2.70 4.54 11.11
N ILE A 55 2.21 5.16 12.18
CA ILE A 55 2.14 6.62 12.32
C ILE A 55 3.51 7.21 12.66
N ARG A 56 4.17 6.72 13.71
CA ARG A 56 5.39 7.31 14.26
C ARG A 56 6.63 7.02 13.45
N ILE A 57 6.76 5.79 12.95
CA ILE A 57 7.95 5.33 12.24
C ILE A 57 7.82 5.66 10.76
N HIS A 58 6.64 5.44 10.19
CA HIS A 58 6.43 5.52 8.74
C HIS A 58 5.60 6.72 8.28
N GLY A 59 5.07 7.55 9.20
CA GLY A 59 4.34 8.76 8.85
C GLY A 59 2.98 8.49 8.19
N ILE A 60 2.44 7.27 8.29
CA ILE A 60 1.18 6.88 7.65
C ILE A 60 0.03 7.40 8.52
N ILE A 61 -0.49 8.58 8.17
CA ILE A 61 -1.57 9.25 8.91
C ILE A 61 -2.94 9.10 8.25
N PRO A 62 -4.04 9.02 9.04
CA PRO A 62 -5.39 9.01 8.51
C PRO A 62 -5.71 10.23 7.62
N LYS A 63 -6.45 10.00 6.52
CA LYS A 63 -7.03 11.04 5.63
C LYS A 63 -6.07 11.97 4.86
N LYS A 64 -4.78 11.65 4.69
CA LYS A 64 -3.88 12.45 3.82
C LYS A 64 -3.12 11.63 2.77
N SER A 65 -3.82 10.89 1.91
CA SER A 65 -3.19 10.23 0.75
C SER A 65 -2.38 11.19 -0.14
N MET A 66 -2.62 12.50 -0.05
CA MET A 66 -1.90 13.54 -0.79
C MET A 66 -0.59 14.02 -0.14
N THR A 67 -0.31 13.71 1.13
CA THR A 67 0.91 14.17 1.83
C THR A 67 1.79 13.02 2.31
N LEU A 68 1.62 11.83 1.74
CA LEU A 68 2.43 10.67 2.09
C LEU A 68 3.87 10.86 1.59
N SER A 69 4.87 10.58 2.41
CA SER A 69 6.28 10.48 2.01
C SER A 69 6.68 9.02 1.85
N TYR A 70 7.70 8.73 1.04
CA TYR A 70 8.20 7.37 0.95
C TYR A 70 8.79 6.95 2.32
N PRO A 71 8.44 5.77 2.85
CA PRO A 71 8.94 5.35 4.16
C PRO A 71 10.44 5.01 4.09
N ASN A 72 11.15 5.16 5.21
CA ASN A 72 12.53 4.70 5.30
C ASN A 72 12.57 3.16 5.32
N VAL A 73 12.73 2.54 4.14
CA VAL A 73 12.79 1.09 3.97
C VAL A 73 14.25 0.65 3.82
N PRO A 74 14.75 -0.26 4.69
CA PRO A 74 16.09 -0.81 4.55
C PRO A 74 16.30 -1.45 3.17
N ARG A 75 17.51 -1.33 2.61
CA ARG A 75 17.83 -1.76 1.24
C ARG A 75 17.41 -3.20 0.94
N GLU A 76 17.58 -4.11 1.89
CA GLU A 76 17.19 -5.51 1.78
C GLU A 76 15.67 -5.74 1.64
N TYR A 77 14.85 -4.85 2.19
CA TYR A 77 13.38 -4.92 2.12
C TYR A 77 12.78 -4.06 1.00
N GLN A 78 13.59 -3.27 0.29
CA GLN A 78 13.11 -2.37 -0.76
C GLN A 78 12.31 -3.10 -1.84
N SER A 79 12.84 -4.22 -2.34
CA SER A 79 12.14 -5.02 -3.34
C SER A 79 10.82 -5.61 -2.82
N HIS A 80 10.74 -5.94 -1.52
CA HIS A 80 9.52 -6.43 -0.89
C HIS A 80 8.49 -5.33 -0.73
N PHE A 81 8.91 -4.13 -0.34
CA PHE A 81 8.04 -2.96 -0.23
C PHE A 81 7.46 -2.59 -1.60
N VAL A 82 8.29 -2.49 -2.64
CA VAL A 82 7.84 -2.21 -4.01
C VAL A 82 6.84 -3.25 -4.49
N ARG A 83 7.12 -4.55 -4.29
CA ARG A 83 6.18 -5.64 -4.63
C ARG A 83 4.83 -5.47 -3.91
N GLY A 84 4.84 -5.23 -2.60
CA GLY A 84 3.60 -5.03 -1.83
C GLY A 84 2.82 -3.79 -2.27
N TYR A 85 3.51 -2.71 -2.66
CA TYR A 85 2.86 -1.52 -3.20
C TYR A 85 2.23 -1.76 -4.57
N LEU A 86 2.90 -2.55 -5.44
CA LEU A 86 2.36 -2.98 -6.72
C LEU A 86 1.13 -3.89 -6.57
N ASP A 87 1.16 -4.84 -5.64
CA ASP A 87 0.01 -5.71 -5.33
C ASP A 87 -1.18 -4.91 -4.73
N GLY A 88 -0.90 -3.73 -4.16
CA GLY A 88 -1.89 -2.80 -3.62
C GLY A 88 -2.51 -1.87 -4.65
N GLU A 89 -1.67 -1.12 -5.35
CA GLU A 89 -2.05 0.04 -6.17
C GLU A 89 -1.65 -0.11 -7.66
N GLY A 90 -0.96 -1.19 -8.00
CA GLY A 90 -0.50 -1.46 -9.36
C GLY A 90 -1.57 -2.06 -10.25
N CYS A 91 -1.68 -1.54 -11.47
CA CYS A 91 -2.46 -2.17 -12.54
C CYS A 91 -1.50 -2.68 -13.62
N ILE A 92 -1.45 -4.01 -13.79
CA ILE A 92 -0.59 -4.67 -14.77
C ILE A 92 -1.32 -4.75 -16.12
N TYR A 93 -0.76 -4.09 -17.14
CA TYR A 93 -1.23 -4.20 -18.52
C TYR A 93 -0.39 -5.24 -19.26
N LYS A 94 -0.88 -6.48 -19.31
CA LYS A 94 -0.17 -7.63 -19.92
C LYS A 94 0.23 -7.38 -21.37
N ASP A 95 -0.58 -6.64 -22.13
CA ASP A 95 -0.37 -6.43 -23.56
C ASP A 95 0.77 -5.45 -23.87
N LYS A 96 1.22 -4.66 -22.89
CA LYS A 96 2.19 -3.57 -23.11
C LYS A 96 3.41 -3.62 -22.21
N TYR A 97 3.57 -4.68 -21.41
CA TYR A 97 4.71 -4.89 -20.50
C TYR A 97 5.04 -3.69 -19.61
N PHE A 98 4.02 -2.93 -19.17
CA PHE A 98 4.21 -1.86 -18.18
C PHE A 98 3.20 -1.97 -17.04
N ILE A 99 3.61 -1.45 -15.88
CA ILE A 99 2.77 -1.34 -14.69
C ILE A 99 2.36 0.13 -14.57
N ASN A 100 1.06 0.38 -14.45
CA ASN A 100 0.58 1.71 -14.10
C ASN A 100 0.33 1.77 -12.60
N ILE A 101 0.82 2.83 -11.96
CA ILE A 101 0.65 3.08 -10.53
C ILE A 101 -0.03 4.44 -10.39
N VAL A 102 -1.16 4.47 -9.70
CA VAL A 102 -1.89 5.71 -9.43
C VAL A 102 -1.70 6.07 -7.96
N GLY A 103 -1.15 7.26 -7.68
CA GLY A 103 -0.89 7.72 -6.32
C GLY A 103 -1.30 9.18 -6.14
N GLY A 104 -1.91 9.50 -4.99
CA GLY A 104 -2.34 10.86 -4.66
C GLY A 104 -1.22 11.79 -4.19
N SER A 105 -0.10 11.23 -3.72
CA SER A 105 1.04 12.00 -3.22
C SER A 105 2.16 12.08 -4.26
N LYS A 106 2.39 13.29 -4.79
CA LYS A 106 3.46 13.53 -5.76
C LYS A 106 4.84 13.24 -5.18
N SER A 107 5.10 13.61 -3.93
CA SER A 107 6.39 13.36 -3.26
C SER A 107 6.70 11.86 -3.19
N PHE A 108 5.73 11.08 -2.70
CA PHE A 108 5.86 9.62 -2.66
C PHE A 108 6.15 9.02 -4.04
N MET A 109 5.42 9.46 -5.06
CA MET A 109 5.57 8.92 -6.42
C MET A 109 6.93 9.27 -7.05
N MET A 110 7.49 10.45 -6.74
CA MET A 110 8.84 10.82 -7.19
C MET A 110 9.90 9.94 -6.52
N GLU A 111 9.82 9.76 -5.21
CA GLU A 111 10.76 8.90 -4.47
C GLU A 111 10.66 7.42 -4.90
N LEU A 112 9.45 6.91 -5.12
CA LEU A 112 9.24 5.56 -5.66
C LEU A 112 9.88 5.42 -7.05
N MET A 113 9.73 6.43 -7.91
CA MET A 113 10.34 6.45 -9.24
C MET A 113 11.87 6.39 -9.15
N ASP A 114 12.49 7.09 -8.21
CA ASP A 114 13.93 7.06 -7.98
C ASP A 114 14.39 5.67 -7.50
N VAL A 115 13.63 5.03 -6.60
CA VAL A 115 13.88 3.64 -6.17
C VAL A 115 13.79 2.67 -7.35
N LEU A 116 12.77 2.80 -8.21
CA LEU A 116 12.61 1.94 -9.38
C LEU A 116 13.77 2.11 -10.39
N ARG A 117 14.18 3.34 -10.66
CA ARG A 117 15.31 3.64 -11.56
C ARG A 117 16.64 3.15 -11.02
N ALA A 118 16.85 3.23 -9.70
CA ALA A 118 18.03 2.67 -9.05
C ALA A 118 18.10 1.14 -9.13
N ASN A 119 17.00 0.47 -9.52
CA ASN A 119 16.92 -0.97 -9.78
C ASN A 119 16.75 -1.26 -11.28
N ASP A 120 17.24 -0.38 -12.15
CA ASP A 120 17.23 -0.53 -13.62
C ASP A 120 15.84 -0.68 -14.25
N MET A 121 14.79 -0.18 -13.58
CA MET A 121 13.43 -0.15 -14.11
C MET A 121 13.12 1.22 -14.74
N GLU A 122 12.84 1.23 -16.06
CA GLU A 122 12.39 2.44 -16.75
C GLU A 122 11.03 2.88 -16.17
N SER A 123 10.96 4.12 -15.71
CA SER A 123 9.76 4.68 -15.08
C SER A 123 9.54 6.13 -15.48
N ARG A 124 8.26 6.49 -15.65
CA ARG A 124 7.81 7.82 -16.06
C ARG A 124 6.66 8.27 -15.16
N LEU A 125 6.70 9.53 -14.73
CA LEU A 125 5.64 10.13 -13.92
C LEU A 125 4.83 11.09 -14.79
N ASN A 126 3.54 10.81 -14.95
CA ASN A 126 2.58 11.72 -15.58
C ASN A 126 1.77 12.41 -14.48
N THR A 127 1.83 13.74 -14.44
CA THR A 127 0.98 14.54 -13.54
C THR A 127 -0.15 15.15 -14.34
N ASN A 128 -1.41 14.88 -13.97
CA ASN A 128 -2.51 15.69 -14.48
C ASN A 128 -2.41 17.08 -13.84
N PRO A 129 -2.29 18.17 -14.63
CA PRO A 129 -2.60 19.49 -14.09
C PRO A 129 -4.08 19.45 -13.71
N GLY A 130 -4.36 19.65 -12.42
CA GLY A 130 -5.72 19.75 -11.91
C GLY A 130 -6.46 20.95 -12.49
#